data_AF-A0A4R9WVT8-F1
#
_entry.id   AF-A0A4R9WVT8-F1
#
_cell.length_a   1.000
_cell.length_b   1.000
_cell.length_c   1.000
_cell.angle_alpha   90.00
_cell.angle_beta   90.00
_cell.angle_gamma   90.00
#
_symmetry.space_group_name_H-M   'P 1'
#
loop_
_entity.id
_entity.type
_entity.pdbx_description
1 polymer ?
#
loop_
_entity_poly.entity_id
_entity_poly.type
_entity_poly.pdbx_seq_one_letter_code
_entity_poly.pdbx_strand_id
1 'polypeptide(L)'
;VFGFDQQNSLVTMHQFDSMGIVPASPSTGGWNGSTLVLVRSSPRGSARVTYSFDTDDDYRMRLEFQPAGSDIWQDMVSGLYRRVSPSGEG
;
A
#
# COMPACT_ATOMS: atom_id res chain seq x y z
N VAL A 1 -5.28 6.76 -3.77
CA VAL A 1 -5.38 8.01 -2.97
C VAL A 1 -5.11 7.67 -1.51
N PHE A 2 -4.17 8.37 -0.88
CA PHE A 2 -3.90 8.24 0.55
C PHE A 2 -4.72 9.24 1.37
N GLY A 3 -5.12 8.85 2.56
CA GLY A 3 -5.80 9.69 3.54
C GLY A 3 -5.34 9.39 4.95
N PHE A 4 -5.81 10.18 5.91
CA PHE A 4 -5.55 9.98 7.33
C PHE A 4 -6.85 10.15 8.12
N ASP A 5 -7.27 9.08 8.77
CA ASP A 5 -8.34 9.08 9.75
C ASP A 5 -7.77 9.54 11.09
N GLN A 6 -7.96 10.83 11.40
CA GLN A 6 -7.42 11.46 12.59
C GLN A 6 -8.01 10.88 13.88
N GLN A 7 -9.30 10.47 13.87
CA GLN A 7 -9.96 9.95 15.06
C GLN A 7 -9.36 8.61 15.48
N ASN A 8 -9.07 7.74 14.51
CA ASN A 8 -8.50 6.42 14.75
C ASN A 8 -6.97 6.37 14.60
N SER A 9 -6.35 7.49 14.22
CA SER A 9 -4.92 7.58 13.89
C SER A 9 -4.47 6.55 12.85
N LEU A 10 -5.30 6.34 11.82
CA LEU A 10 -5.05 5.36 10.76
C LEU A 10 -4.76 6.05 9.43
N VAL A 11 -3.76 5.55 8.71
CA VAL A 11 -3.58 5.87 7.29
C VAL A 11 -4.58 5.05 6.48
N THR A 12 -5.21 5.67 5.49
CA THR A 12 -6.13 5.01 4.57
C THR A 12 -5.59 5.05 3.14
N MET A 13 -5.90 4.03 2.34
CA MET A 13 -5.58 3.99 0.92
C MET A 13 -6.77 3.47 0.10
N HIS A 14 -7.31 4.35 -0.74
CA HIS A 14 -8.31 4.03 -1.76
C HIS A 14 -7.59 3.72 -3.08
N GLN A 15 -7.59 2.46 -3.50
CA GLN A 15 -7.00 2.03 -4.77
C GLN A 15 -8.06 2.03 -5.86
N PHE A 16 -7.72 2.60 -7.02
CA PHE A 16 -8.51 2.58 -8.24
C PHE A 16 -7.59 2.04 -9.33
N ASP A 17 -8.02 0.99 -10.01
CA ASP A 17 -7.23 0.34 -11.06
C ASP A 17 -7.90 0.45 -12.43
N SER A 18 -7.15 0.14 -13.48
CA SER A 18 -7.64 0.14 -14.86
C SER A 18 -8.68 -0.95 -15.13
N MET A 19 -8.88 -1.88 -14.20
CA MET A 19 -9.93 -2.91 -14.28
C MET A 19 -11.28 -2.39 -13.78
N GLY A 20 -11.35 -1.15 -13.28
CA GLY A 20 -12.57 -0.52 -12.80
C GLY A 20 -13.05 -1.07 -11.47
N ILE A 21 -12.19 -1.78 -10.72
CA ILE A 21 -12.56 -2.37 -9.44
C ILE A 21 -12.44 -1.29 -8.37
N VAL A 22 -13.58 -0.89 -7.80
CA VAL A 22 -13.61 0.00 -6.63
C VAL A 22 -13.73 -0.85 -5.36
N PRO A 23 -12.74 -0.81 -4.46
CA PRO A 23 -12.83 -1.44 -3.15
C PRO A 23 -14.05 -0.96 -2.34
N ALA A 24 -14.79 -1.89 -1.72
CA ALA A 24 -15.87 -1.55 -0.78
C ALA A 24 -15.39 -0.76 0.44
N SER A 25 -14.12 -0.92 0.81
CA SER A 25 -13.45 -0.20 1.89
C SER A 25 -12.00 0.08 1.51
N PRO A 26 -11.40 1.19 2.01
CA PRO A 26 -9.98 1.45 1.83
C PRO A 26 -9.14 0.37 2.53
N SER A 27 -7.88 0.25 2.10
CA SER A 27 -6.86 -0.38 2.94
C SER A 27 -6.56 0.57 4.11
N THR A 28 -6.37 0.04 5.31
CA THR A 28 -6.05 0.85 6.49
C THR A 28 -4.82 0.30 7.20
N GLY A 29 -4.15 1.15 7.96
CA GLY A 29 -2.97 0.75 8.70
C GLY A 29 -2.19 1.94 9.22
N GLY A 30 -0.88 1.78 9.36
CA GLY A 30 -0.06 2.76 10.04
C GLY A 30 1.42 2.57 9.84
N TRP A 31 2.17 3.49 10.46
CA TRP A 31 3.61 3.55 10.38
C TRP A 31 4.26 2.69 11.46
N ASN A 32 5.36 2.05 11.08
CA ASN A 32 6.34 1.43 11.97
C ASN A 32 7.73 1.91 11.52
N GLY A 33 8.27 2.92 12.21
CA GLY A 33 9.48 3.61 11.77
C GLY A 33 9.29 4.20 10.37
N SER A 34 10.18 3.85 9.44
CA SER A 34 10.12 4.26 8.04
C SER A 34 9.27 3.33 7.15
N THR A 35 8.47 2.45 7.73
CA THR A 35 7.61 1.52 6.98
C THR A 35 6.13 1.81 7.20
N LEU A 36 5.40 2.05 6.12
CA LEU A 36 3.93 2.14 6.13
C LEU A 36 3.35 0.80 5.69
N VAL A 37 2.51 0.21 6.55
CA VAL A 37 1.79 -1.04 6.25
C VAL A 37 0.31 -0.75 6.17
N LEU A 38 -0.33 -1.15 5.07
CA LEU A 38 -1.76 -0.99 4.82
C LEU A 38 -2.35 -2.36 4.47
N VAL A 39 -3.42 -2.73 5.15
CA VAL A 39 -4.11 -4.02 4.94
C VAL A 39 -5.56 -3.76 4.57
N ARG A 40 -6.06 -4.59 3.66
CA ARG A 40 -7.48 -4.71 3.38
C ARG A 40 -7.88 -6.17 3.42
N SER A 41 -8.99 -6.46 4.09
CA SER A 41 -9.57 -7.79 4.11
C SER A 41 -10.85 -7.85 3.27
N SER A 42 -11.10 -9.00 2.68
CA SER A 42 -12.29 -9.33 1.89
C SER A 42 -12.66 -10.80 2.10
N PRO A 43 -13.84 -11.26 1.65
CA PRO A 43 -14.18 -12.69 1.71
C PRO A 43 -13.20 -13.61 0.96
N ARG A 44 -12.44 -13.07 -0.01
CA ARG A 44 -11.44 -13.84 -0.77
C ARG A 44 -10.10 -13.99 -0.04
N GLY A 45 -9.87 -13.19 1.00
CA GLY A 45 -8.58 -13.06 1.65
C GLY A 45 -8.19 -11.61 1.90
N SER A 46 -6.96 -11.42 2.34
CA SER A 46 -6.39 -10.13 2.72
C SER A 46 -5.27 -9.72 1.77
N ALA A 47 -5.24 -8.45 1.40
CA ALA A 47 -4.15 -7.85 0.65
C ALA A 47 -3.39 -6.91 1.59
N ARG A 48 -2.05 -6.99 1.56
CA ARG A 48 -1.15 -6.10 2.31
C ARG A 48 -0.26 -5.37 1.32
N VAL A 49 -0.23 -4.05 1.45
CA VAL A 49 0.77 -3.21 0.78
C VAL A 49 1.71 -2.64 1.83
N THR A 50 3.00 -2.77 1.56
CA THR A 50 4.07 -2.24 2.40
C THR A 50 4.90 -1.25 1.60
N TYR A 51 5.09 -0.05 2.13
CA TYR A 51 6.03 0.94 1.62
C TYR A 51 7.17 1.12 2.63
N SER A 52 8.39 0.78 2.25
CA SER A 52 9.59 0.97 3.07
C SER A 52 10.43 2.08 2.47
N PHE A 53 10.61 3.15 3.24
CA PHE A 53 11.39 4.32 2.85
C PHE A 53 12.81 4.16 3.41
N ASP A 54 13.74 3.75 2.55
CA ASP A 54 15.14 3.56 2.92
C ASP A 54 15.89 4.92 2.92
N THR A 55 15.48 5.84 2.05
CA THR A 55 15.99 7.22 1.96
C THR A 55 14.85 8.21 1.66
N ASP A 56 15.15 9.51 1.66
CA ASP A 56 14.18 10.57 1.30
C ASP A 56 13.79 10.54 -0.20
N ASP A 57 14.55 9.81 -1.02
CA ASP A 57 14.44 9.79 -2.48
C ASP A 57 14.11 8.43 -3.06
N ASP A 58 13.96 7.38 -2.25
CA ASP A 58 13.48 6.09 -2.72
C ASP A 58 12.61 5.35 -1.71
N TYR A 59 11.81 4.43 -2.25
CA TYR A 59 11.05 3.49 -1.45
C TYR A 59 10.91 2.15 -2.17
N ARG A 60 10.81 1.09 -1.37
CA ARG A 60 10.40 -0.23 -1.84
C ARG A 60 8.91 -0.40 -1.57
N MET A 61 8.16 -0.81 -2.58
CA MET A 61 6.77 -1.24 -2.43
C MET A 61 6.66 -2.75 -2.61
N ARG A 62 5.89 -3.40 -1.75
CA ARG A 62 5.54 -4.82 -1.82
C ARG A 62 4.04 -4.97 -1.68
N LEU A 63 3.43 -5.75 -2.59
CA LEU A 63 2.05 -6.21 -2.50
C LEU A 63 2.08 -7.71 -2.21
N GLU A 64 1.39 -8.09 -1.15
CA GLU A 64 1.22 -9.47 -0.73
C GLU A 64 -0.26 -9.81 -0.63
N PHE A 65 -0.60 -11.08 -0.86
CA PHE A 65 -1.95 -11.60 -0.70
C PHE A 65 -1.95 -12.85 0.18
N GLN A 66 -2.89 -12.88 1.13
CA GLN A 66 -3.17 -14.02 1.99
C GLN A 66 -4.57 -14.54 1.63
N PRO A 67 -4.71 -15.71 0.97
CA PRO A 67 -6.01 -16.30 0.68
C PRO A 67 -6.82 -16.58 1.95
N ALA A 68 -8.15 -16.55 1.85
CA ALA A 68 -9.03 -16.92 2.96
C ALA A 68 -8.73 -18.36 3.45
N GLY A 69 -8.57 -18.52 4.76
CA GLY A 69 -8.24 -19.81 5.39
C GLY A 69 -6.75 -20.18 5.36
N SER A 70 -5.89 -19.34 4.76
CA SER A 70 -4.43 -19.49 4.80
C SER A 70 -3.85 -18.58 5.88
N ASP A 71 -2.73 -18.97 6.50
CA ASP A 71 -1.84 -18.13 7.31
C ASP A 71 -0.61 -17.63 6.53
N ILE A 72 -0.47 -18.06 5.28
CA ILE A 72 0.66 -17.75 4.40
C ILE A 72 0.36 -16.52 3.56
N TRP A 73 1.25 -15.53 3.64
CA TRP A 73 1.32 -14.39 2.72
C TRP A 73 2.13 -14.75 1.48
N GLN A 74 1.60 -14.43 0.31
CA GLN A 74 2.23 -14.68 -0.98
C GLN A 74 2.63 -13.36 -1.64
N ASP A 75 3.83 -13.32 -2.21
CA ASP A 75 4.31 -12.16 -2.96
C ASP A 75 3.61 -12.05 -4.29
N MET A 76 3.01 -10.89 -4.54
CA MET A 76 2.32 -10.58 -5.78
C MET A 76 3.14 -9.64 -6.63
N VAL A 77 3.59 -8.52 -6.04
CA VAL A 77 4.35 -7.46 -6.74
C VAL A 77 5.40 -6.89 -5.79
N SER A 78 6.57 -6.57 -6.34
CA SER A 78 7.58 -5.75 -5.66
C SER A 78 8.18 -4.75 -6.62
N GLY A 79 8.47 -3.54 -6.15
CA GLY A 79 9.14 -2.52 -6.94
C GLY A 79 10.03 -1.62 -6.08
N LEU A 80 11.13 -1.16 -6.67
CA LEU A 80 11.96 -0.09 -6.13
C LEU A 80 11.64 1.18 -6.92
N TYR A 81 11.23 2.22 -6.23
CA TYR A 81 10.83 3.49 -6.80
C TYR A 81 11.81 4.55 -6.34
N ARG A 82 12.29 5.38 -7.27
CA ARG A 82 13.18 6.49 -6.99
C ARG A 82 12.56 7.79 -7.47
N ARG A 83 12.72 8.84 -6.68
CA ARG A 83 12.34 10.21 -7.05
C ARG A 83 13.11 10.60 -8.30
N VAL A 84 12.38 10.98 -9.34
CA VAL A 84 12.94 11.66 -10.50
C VAL A 84 12.59 13.14 -10.38
N SER A 85 13.57 14.01 -10.60
CA SER A 85 13.30 15.44 -10.70
C SER A 85 12.30 15.66 -11.84
N PRO A 86 11.32 16.58 -11.70
CA PRO A 86 10.52 17.01 -12.83
C PRO A 86 11.49 17.43 -13.92
N SER A 87 11.31 16.93 -15.15
CA SER A 87 12.04 17.46 -16.30
C SER A 87 11.76 18.95 -16.37
N GLY A 88 12.77 19.76 -16.08
CA GLY A 88 12.65 21.21 -16.15
C GLY A 88 12.21 21.59 -17.55
N GLU A 89 11.09 22.29 -17.67
CA GLU A 89 10.80 23.06 -18.86
C GLU A 89 11.88 24.15 -18.93
N GLY A 90 12.88 23.92 -19.78
CA GLY A 90 13.85 24.93 -20.20
C GLY A 90 13.31 25.77 -21.33
#